data_AF-A0A522MVM5-F1
#
_entry.id   AF-A0A522MVM5-F1
#
_cell.length_a   1.000
_cell.length_b   1.000
_cell.length_c   1.000
_cell.angle_alpha   90.00
_cell.angle_beta   90.00
_cell.angle_gamma   90.00
#
_symmetry.space_group_name_H-M   'P 1'
#
loop_
_entity.id
_entity.type
_entity.pdbx_description
1 polymer ?
#
loop_
_entity_poly.entity_id
_entity_poly.type
_entity_poly.pdbx_seq_one_letter_code
_entity_poly.pdbx_strand_id
1 'polypeptide(L)'
;MSVAPREREELRLAVCFHRDGAAAADGGLDAILADREVQRKTAAFYAERLSQARLMVPSAEISRGVVWAKTNMVRVAKEYPLGWGSTNSPPSDILVSRDTSWFVHGYDHLWPQFSRSALEVFNRCLEPSGQVVEYVRGVSGYKTTYELNINDDTPLHLVAILHHYNCTLDDAWLREIYPLCRRIAEYMLSQRDRNGLLFCRAAGVELFGISSWRNII
;
A
#
# COMPACT_ATOMS: atom_id res chain seq x y z
N MET A 1 -42.39 -3.93 15.92
CA MET A 1 -42.38 -5.24 15.24
C MET A 1 -42.58 -6.32 16.30
N SER A 2 -43.54 -7.21 16.08
CA SER A 2 -43.75 -8.40 16.92
C SER A 2 -43.31 -9.61 16.12
N VAL A 3 -42.15 -10.17 16.43
CA VAL A 3 -41.61 -11.37 15.77
C VAL A 3 -42.13 -12.59 16.50
N ALA A 4 -42.79 -13.53 15.81
CA ALA A 4 -43.37 -14.71 16.45
C ALA A 4 -42.28 -15.70 16.94
N PRO A 5 -42.59 -16.64 17.84
CA PRO A 5 -41.63 -17.65 18.28
C PRO A 5 -41.02 -18.42 17.09
N ARG A 6 -39.68 -18.45 17.02
CA ARG A 6 -38.87 -19.07 15.95
C ARG A 6 -38.85 -18.32 14.60
N GLU A 7 -39.52 -17.18 14.49
CA GLU A 7 -39.30 -16.28 13.36
C GLU A 7 -38.03 -15.45 13.54
N ARG A 8 -37.43 -15.05 12.42
CA ARG A 8 -36.29 -14.15 12.38
C ARG A 8 -36.61 -13.03 11.39
N GLU A 9 -36.46 -11.80 11.84
CA GLU A 9 -36.44 -10.63 10.98
C GLU A 9 -35.02 -10.06 10.94
N GLU A 10 -34.64 -9.47 9.81
CA GLU A 10 -33.34 -8.85 9.61
C GLU A 10 -33.53 -7.37 9.29
N LEU A 11 -32.90 -6.51 10.09
CA LEU A 11 -32.78 -5.08 9.79
C LEU A 11 -31.39 -4.81 9.22
N ARG A 12 -31.34 -4.16 8.05
CA ARG A 12 -30.09 -3.72 7.42
C ARG A 12 -29.95 -2.21 7.54
N LEU A 13 -28.77 -1.77 7.97
CA LEU A 13 -28.40 -0.37 8.09
C LEU A 13 -27.12 -0.16 7.29
N ALA A 14 -27.04 0.95 6.55
CA ALA A 14 -25.86 1.35 5.82
C ALA A 14 -25.66 2.86 5.95
N VAL A 15 -24.40 3.29 5.93
CA VAL A 15 -24.01 4.70 5.95
C VAL A 15 -23.28 4.98 4.64
N CYS A 16 -23.84 5.88 3.85
CA CYS A 16 -23.27 6.31 2.58
C CYS A 16 -22.87 7.78 2.66
N PHE A 17 -21.76 8.11 2.02
CA PHE A 17 -21.29 9.48 1.87
C PHE A 17 -21.03 9.75 0.39
N HIS A 18 -21.49 10.90 -0.08
CA HIS A 18 -21.12 11.44 -1.38
C HIS A 18 -20.85 12.94 -1.22
N ARG A 19 -19.75 13.42 -1.81
CA ARG A 19 -19.34 14.84 -1.69
C ARG A 19 -20.38 15.82 -2.24
N ASP A 20 -21.17 15.37 -3.22
CA ASP A 20 -22.19 16.18 -3.91
C ASP A 20 -23.58 16.09 -3.23
N GLY A 21 -23.68 15.48 -2.04
CA GLY A 21 -24.89 15.45 -1.22
C GLY A 21 -25.67 14.13 -1.24
N ALA A 22 -26.74 14.07 -0.44
CA ALA A 22 -27.50 12.84 -0.16
C ALA A 22 -28.10 12.20 -1.42
N ALA A 23 -28.70 12.99 -2.33
CA ALA A 23 -29.30 12.47 -3.55
C ALA A 23 -28.31 11.69 -4.44
N ALA A 24 -27.04 12.09 -4.44
CA ALA A 24 -25.98 11.38 -5.15
C ALA A 24 -25.50 10.11 -4.42
N ALA A 25 -25.76 10.00 -3.11
CA ALA A 25 -25.47 8.82 -2.31
C ALA A 25 -26.57 7.75 -2.36
N ASP A 26 -27.81 8.12 -2.69
CA ASP A 26 -29.00 7.23 -2.66
C ASP A 26 -28.80 5.98 -3.51
N GLY A 27 -28.33 6.13 -4.75
CA GLY A 27 -28.08 4.97 -5.63
C GLY A 27 -27.06 3.98 -5.05
N GLY A 28 -26.03 4.49 -4.35
CA GLY A 28 -25.05 3.66 -3.65
C GLY A 28 -25.63 2.97 -2.41
N LEU A 29 -26.47 3.68 -1.66
CA LEU A 29 -27.19 3.14 -0.51
C LEU A 29 -28.11 1.99 -0.92
N ASP A 30 -28.92 2.19 -1.96
CA ASP A 30 -29.85 1.18 -2.47
C ASP A 30 -29.10 -0.06 -2.97
N ALA A 31 -27.99 0.12 -3.69
CA ALA A 31 -27.16 -0.98 -4.15
C ALA A 31 -26.59 -1.81 -2.97
N ILE A 32 -26.10 -1.16 -1.91
CA ILE A 32 -25.57 -1.84 -0.72
C ILE A 32 -26.67 -2.60 0.02
N LEU A 33 -27.84 -1.98 0.19
CA LEU A 33 -28.99 -2.60 0.86
C LEU A 33 -29.60 -3.75 0.03
N ALA A 34 -29.46 -3.72 -1.30
CA ALA A 34 -29.88 -4.79 -2.18
C ALA A 34 -28.89 -5.98 -2.20
N ASP A 35 -27.58 -5.74 -2.05
CA ASP A 35 -26.58 -6.81 -2.12
C ASP A 35 -26.59 -7.68 -0.87
N ARG A 36 -27.33 -8.79 -0.90
CA ARG A 36 -27.39 -9.80 0.19
C ARG A 36 -26.12 -10.63 0.33
N GLU A 37 -25.26 -10.59 -0.69
CA GLU A 37 -24.06 -11.40 -0.77
C GLU A 37 -22.82 -10.66 -0.28
N VAL A 38 -22.95 -9.38 0.11
CA VAL A 38 -21.81 -8.51 0.47
C VAL A 38 -20.92 -9.13 1.54
N GLN A 39 -21.50 -9.67 2.62
CA GLN A 39 -20.73 -10.32 3.69
C GLN A 39 -19.98 -11.54 3.18
N ARG A 40 -20.61 -12.37 2.34
CA ARG A 40 -19.98 -13.55 1.76
C ARG A 40 -18.85 -13.17 0.80
N LYS A 41 -19.06 -12.15 -0.03
CA LYS A 41 -18.03 -11.62 -0.95
C LYS A 41 -16.83 -11.08 -0.17
N THR A 42 -17.06 -10.31 0.90
CA THR A 42 -16.00 -9.84 1.78
C THR A 42 -15.25 -11.00 2.45
N ALA A 43 -15.98 -11.97 3.01
CA ALA A 43 -15.36 -13.14 3.63
C ALA A 43 -14.52 -13.96 2.62
N ALA A 44 -15.01 -14.13 1.39
CA ALA A 44 -14.28 -14.81 0.32
C ALA A 44 -13.01 -14.05 -0.08
N PHE A 45 -13.09 -12.72 -0.22
CA PHE A 45 -11.94 -11.87 -0.51
C PHE A 45 -10.81 -12.01 0.52
N TYR A 46 -11.17 -12.02 1.82
CA TYR A 46 -10.21 -12.26 2.90
C TYR A 46 -9.72 -13.71 2.88
N ALA A 47 -10.61 -14.69 2.76
CA ALA A 47 -10.26 -16.11 2.79
C ALA A 47 -9.24 -16.47 1.69
N GLU A 48 -9.45 -15.97 0.47
CA GLU A 48 -8.54 -16.14 -0.66
C GLU A 48 -7.10 -15.71 -0.29
N ARG A 49 -6.93 -14.48 0.21
CA ARG A 49 -5.62 -13.90 0.56
C ARG A 49 -5.02 -14.53 1.80
N LEU A 50 -5.81 -14.73 2.85
CA LEU A 50 -5.35 -15.30 4.12
C LEU A 50 -4.97 -16.78 4.00
N SER A 51 -5.48 -17.46 2.96
CA SER A 51 -5.12 -18.85 2.67
C SER A 51 -3.69 -19.02 2.14
N GLN A 52 -3.08 -17.96 1.58
CA GLN A 52 -1.70 -17.94 1.09
C GLN A 52 -0.69 -17.88 2.23
N ALA A 53 0.55 -18.34 2.03
CA ALA A 53 1.63 -18.27 3.01
C ALA A 53 1.20 -18.69 4.45
N ARG A 54 0.92 -19.98 4.62
CA ARG A 54 0.56 -20.56 5.93
C ARG A 54 1.79 -21.02 6.68
N LEU A 55 1.82 -20.69 7.97
CA LEU A 55 2.86 -21.18 8.89
C LEU A 55 2.29 -22.29 9.76
N MET A 56 2.73 -23.52 9.51
CA MET A 56 2.37 -24.69 10.32
C MET A 56 3.47 -24.95 11.35
N VAL A 57 3.17 -24.66 12.60
CA VAL A 57 4.07 -24.86 13.74
C VAL A 57 3.30 -25.48 14.91
N PRO A 58 3.98 -26.11 15.89
CA PRO A 58 3.29 -26.73 17.03
C PRO A 58 2.44 -25.76 17.86
N SER A 59 2.81 -24.47 17.94
CA SER A 59 2.00 -23.46 18.64
C SER A 59 0.89 -22.91 17.75
N ALA A 60 -0.34 -23.18 18.14
CA ALA A 60 -1.52 -22.64 17.46
C ALA A 60 -1.60 -21.10 17.57
N GLU A 61 -1.03 -20.51 18.62
CA GLU A 61 -0.94 -19.06 18.81
C GLU A 61 -0.10 -18.41 17.72
N ILE A 62 1.07 -18.99 17.43
CA ILE A 62 1.96 -18.48 16.37
C ILE A 62 1.28 -18.62 15.00
N SER A 63 0.69 -19.79 14.71
CA SER A 63 -0.05 -19.98 13.45
C SER A 63 -1.21 -19.00 13.29
N ARG A 64 -1.98 -18.71 14.36
CA ARG A 64 -3.04 -17.69 14.35
C ARG A 64 -2.47 -16.27 14.22
N GLY A 65 -1.33 -16.00 14.85
CA GLY A 65 -0.64 -14.71 14.76
C GLY A 65 -0.30 -14.33 13.33
N VAL A 66 0.19 -15.29 12.53
CA VAL A 66 0.46 -15.07 11.09
C VAL A 66 -0.81 -14.73 10.31
N VAL A 67 -1.95 -15.37 10.62
CA VAL A 67 -3.23 -15.04 9.97
C VAL A 67 -3.64 -13.61 10.31
N TRP A 68 -3.57 -13.22 11.59
CA TRP A 68 -3.91 -11.87 12.03
C TRP A 68 -2.97 -10.79 11.47
N ALA A 69 -1.68 -11.09 11.32
CA ALA A 69 -0.72 -10.19 10.67
C ALA A 69 -1.14 -9.91 9.22
N LYS A 70 -1.48 -10.95 8.45
CA LYS A 70 -1.99 -10.78 7.08
C LYS A 70 -3.34 -10.06 7.05
N THR A 71 -4.22 -10.30 8.01
CA THR A 71 -5.48 -9.54 8.14
C THR A 71 -5.21 -8.06 8.36
N ASN A 72 -4.24 -7.70 9.21
CA ASN A 72 -3.86 -6.32 9.46
C ASN A 72 -3.36 -5.64 8.18
N MET A 73 -2.53 -6.33 7.40
CA MET A 73 -2.07 -5.85 6.10
C MET A 73 -3.27 -5.60 5.17
N VAL A 74 -4.10 -6.61 4.89
CA VAL A 74 -5.25 -6.46 3.98
C VAL A 74 -6.19 -5.32 4.39
N ARG A 75 -6.36 -5.07 5.70
CA ARG A 75 -7.21 -4.00 6.23
C ARG A 75 -6.76 -2.59 5.82
N VAL A 76 -5.45 -2.37 5.65
CA VAL A 76 -4.90 -1.04 5.30
C VAL A 76 -4.72 -0.84 3.80
N ALA A 77 -4.91 -1.88 2.99
CA ALA A 77 -4.91 -1.80 1.53
C ALA A 77 -6.16 -1.06 1.02
N LYS A 78 -5.95 -0.11 0.11
CA LYS A 78 -7.00 0.73 -0.47
C LYS A 78 -6.71 1.03 -1.92
N GLU A 79 -7.77 1.20 -2.69
CA GLU A 79 -7.70 1.70 -4.06
C GLU A 79 -7.97 3.20 -4.06
N TYR A 80 -7.05 3.96 -4.63
CA TYR A 80 -7.14 5.40 -4.84
C TYR A 80 -7.25 5.69 -6.34
N PRO A 81 -7.68 6.90 -6.76
CA PRO A 81 -7.68 7.28 -8.18
C PRO A 81 -6.33 7.06 -8.90
N LEU A 82 -5.21 7.19 -8.19
CA LEU A 82 -3.87 6.93 -8.75
C LEU A 82 -3.47 5.45 -8.79
N GLY A 83 -4.19 4.57 -8.10
CA GLY A 83 -3.88 3.16 -7.98
C GLY A 83 -3.96 2.64 -6.55
N TRP A 84 -3.55 1.40 -6.37
CA TRP A 84 -3.52 0.75 -5.07
C TRP A 84 -2.42 1.32 -4.17
N GLY A 85 -2.71 1.41 -2.88
CA GLY A 85 -1.77 1.85 -1.86
C GLY A 85 -2.25 1.47 -0.46
N SER A 86 -1.42 1.76 0.54
CA SER A 86 -1.76 1.51 1.94
C SER A 86 -1.46 2.75 2.79
N THR A 87 -2.30 2.98 3.80
CA THR A 87 -2.12 4.06 4.77
C THR A 87 -2.31 3.57 6.19
N ASN A 88 -1.73 4.29 7.16
CA ASN A 88 -1.92 4.02 8.57
C ASN A 88 -3.40 4.16 8.98
N SER A 89 -3.74 3.67 10.17
CA SER A 89 -5.07 3.88 10.77
C SER A 89 -5.04 5.08 11.73
N PRO A 90 -5.98 6.04 11.64
CA PRO A 90 -7.11 6.10 10.72
C PRO A 90 -6.65 6.35 9.28
N PRO A 91 -7.35 5.76 8.28
CA PRO A 91 -6.92 5.87 6.89
C PRO A 91 -6.84 7.29 6.39
N SER A 92 -5.79 7.57 5.62
CA SER A 92 -5.55 8.88 5.01
C SER A 92 -5.43 8.77 3.50
N ASP A 93 -5.13 9.89 2.85
CA ASP A 93 -4.81 9.96 1.43
C ASP A 93 -3.30 9.99 1.16
N ILE A 94 -2.45 9.84 2.18
CA ILE A 94 -0.99 10.00 2.03
C ILE A 94 -0.35 8.63 1.85
N LEU A 95 0.08 8.32 0.63
CA LEU A 95 0.82 7.11 0.30
C LEU A 95 2.32 7.39 0.44
N VAL A 96 2.98 6.71 1.38
CA VAL A 96 4.42 6.89 1.64
C VAL A 96 5.21 5.82 0.87
N SER A 97 6.28 6.24 0.19
CA SER A 97 7.10 5.34 -0.62
C SER A 97 7.84 4.33 0.24
N ARG A 98 8.41 4.76 1.38
CA ARG A 98 9.06 3.91 2.37
C ARG A 98 8.16 2.78 2.83
N ASP A 99 6.98 3.16 3.32
CA ASP A 99 6.02 2.23 3.90
C ASP A 99 5.54 1.25 2.82
N THR A 100 5.27 1.76 1.61
CA THR A 100 4.91 0.92 0.46
C THR A 100 6.01 -0.08 0.14
N SER A 101 7.26 0.36 0.08
CA SER A 101 8.41 -0.51 -0.20
C SER A 101 8.58 -1.59 0.87
N TRP A 102 8.36 -1.28 2.15
CA TRP A 102 8.35 -2.29 3.22
C TRP A 102 7.16 -3.24 3.12
N PHE A 103 5.98 -2.73 2.79
CA PHE A 103 4.79 -3.54 2.69
C PHE A 103 4.87 -4.56 1.55
N VAL A 104 5.55 -4.25 0.45
CA VAL A 104 5.81 -5.17 -0.67
C VAL A 104 6.39 -6.50 -0.18
N HIS A 105 7.33 -6.46 0.77
CA HIS A 105 7.96 -7.67 1.33
C HIS A 105 6.96 -8.63 1.98
N GLY A 106 5.88 -8.11 2.57
CA GLY A 106 4.81 -8.95 3.08
C GLY A 106 3.77 -9.29 2.01
N TYR A 107 3.33 -8.30 1.22
CA TYR A 107 2.23 -8.47 0.28
C TYR A 107 2.57 -9.42 -0.86
N ASP A 108 3.82 -9.52 -1.29
CA ASP A 108 4.19 -10.45 -2.35
C ASP A 108 3.86 -11.91 -2.03
N HIS A 109 3.79 -12.26 -0.75
CA HIS A 109 3.43 -13.59 -0.29
C HIS A 109 1.92 -13.88 -0.24
N LEU A 110 1.06 -12.86 -0.37
CA LEU A 110 -0.40 -13.03 -0.27
C LEU A 110 -1.23 -12.33 -1.36
N TRP A 111 -0.69 -11.27 -1.96
CA TRP A 111 -1.33 -10.42 -2.97
C TRP A 111 -0.28 -9.65 -3.80
N PRO A 112 0.57 -10.32 -4.58
CA PRO A 112 1.64 -9.67 -5.35
C PRO A 112 1.12 -8.64 -6.36
N GLN A 113 -0.11 -8.80 -6.87
CA GLN A 113 -0.73 -7.81 -7.75
C GLN A 113 -0.90 -6.45 -7.07
N PHE A 114 -1.21 -6.43 -5.76
CA PHE A 114 -1.27 -5.19 -4.99
C PHE A 114 0.12 -4.55 -4.91
N SER A 115 1.15 -5.32 -4.58
CA SER A 115 2.54 -4.83 -4.54
C SER A 115 2.94 -4.16 -5.85
N ARG A 116 2.70 -4.82 -6.99
CA ARG A 116 2.99 -4.27 -8.31
C ARG A 116 2.24 -2.96 -8.54
N SER A 117 0.92 -2.95 -8.32
CA SER A 117 0.12 -1.73 -8.52
C SER A 117 0.56 -0.58 -7.61
N ALA A 118 0.97 -0.86 -6.38
CA ALA A 118 1.48 0.13 -5.44
C ALA A 118 2.85 0.68 -5.85
N LEU A 119 3.78 -0.19 -6.28
CA LEU A 119 5.07 0.24 -6.84
C LEU A 119 4.88 1.10 -8.10
N GLU A 120 3.91 0.76 -8.94
CA GLU A 120 3.59 1.52 -10.15
C GLU A 120 3.11 2.95 -9.87
N VAL A 121 2.46 3.22 -8.73
CA VAL A 121 2.13 4.59 -8.30
C VAL A 121 3.41 5.42 -8.17
N PHE A 122 4.41 4.92 -7.46
CA PHE A 122 5.68 5.63 -7.25
C PHE A 122 6.54 5.66 -8.52
N ASN A 123 6.49 4.62 -9.36
CA ASN A 123 7.16 4.63 -10.66
C ASN A 123 6.66 5.77 -11.55
N ARG A 124 5.34 6.04 -11.57
CA ARG A 124 4.75 7.17 -12.30
C ARG A 124 5.09 8.53 -11.70
N CYS A 125 5.36 8.57 -10.40
CA CYS A 125 5.64 9.80 -9.66
C CYS A 125 7.13 10.10 -9.51
N LEU A 126 8.03 9.24 -10.01
CA LEU A 126 9.49 9.41 -9.94
C LEU A 126 9.92 10.79 -10.44
N GLU A 127 10.89 11.39 -9.76
CA GLU A 127 11.50 12.63 -10.24
C GLU A 127 12.35 12.38 -11.49
N PRO A 128 12.46 13.37 -12.40
CA PRO A 128 13.31 13.25 -13.59
C PRO A 128 14.77 12.88 -13.27
N SER A 129 15.25 13.29 -12.09
CA SER A 129 16.58 12.96 -11.58
C SER A 129 16.79 11.47 -11.31
N GLY A 130 15.73 10.72 -11.03
CA GLY A 130 15.78 9.37 -10.49
C GLY A 130 15.52 9.30 -8.99
N GLN A 131 15.26 10.41 -8.32
CA GLN A 131 14.81 10.40 -6.92
C GLN A 131 13.39 9.84 -6.82
N VAL A 132 13.17 8.97 -5.84
CA VAL A 132 11.82 8.52 -5.46
C VAL A 132 11.21 9.55 -4.52
N VAL A 133 9.96 9.92 -4.75
CA VAL A 133 9.24 10.88 -3.89
C VAL A 133 8.93 10.25 -2.52
N GLU A 134 8.92 11.06 -1.45
CA GLU A 134 8.61 10.56 -0.10
C GLU A 134 7.15 10.12 -0.02
N TYR A 135 6.23 10.97 -0.49
CA TYR A 135 4.82 10.60 -0.53
C TYR A 135 4.09 11.16 -1.74
N VAL A 136 2.98 10.50 -2.07
CA VAL A 136 1.99 10.90 -3.06
C VAL A 136 0.62 10.93 -2.38
N ARG A 137 -0.18 11.95 -2.67
CA ARG A 137 -1.60 11.96 -2.27
C ARG A 137 -2.42 11.16 -3.27
N GLY A 138 -2.99 10.03 -2.85
CA GLY A 138 -3.70 9.08 -3.71
C GLY A 138 -4.88 9.66 -4.50
N VAL A 139 -5.56 10.68 -3.97
CA VAL A 139 -6.70 11.37 -4.61
C VAL A 139 -6.24 12.53 -5.48
N SER A 140 -5.30 13.35 -5.00
CA SER A 140 -4.93 14.62 -5.68
C SER A 140 -3.71 14.55 -6.59
N GLY A 141 -2.85 13.53 -6.45
CA GLY A 141 -1.58 13.45 -7.19
C GLY A 141 -0.48 14.38 -6.68
N TYR A 142 -0.74 15.16 -5.62
CA TYR A 142 0.32 15.95 -4.99
C TYR A 142 1.45 15.04 -4.52
N LYS A 143 2.70 15.39 -4.83
CA LYS A 143 3.89 14.63 -4.46
C LYS A 143 4.98 15.56 -3.92
N THR A 144 5.87 15.04 -3.08
CA THR A 144 7.00 15.81 -2.52
C THR A 144 8.19 14.92 -2.19
N THR A 145 9.38 15.51 -2.19
CA THR A 145 10.65 14.89 -1.76
C THR A 145 11.16 15.46 -0.43
N TYR A 146 10.37 16.31 0.24
CA TYR A 146 10.79 17.13 1.38
C TYR A 146 12.05 17.98 1.13
N GLU A 147 12.30 18.32 -0.14
CA GLU A 147 13.49 19.08 -0.57
C GLU A 147 14.82 18.39 -0.24
N LEU A 148 14.79 17.09 0.09
CA LEU A 148 15.98 16.28 0.29
C LEU A 148 16.66 16.05 -1.06
N ASN A 149 18.00 16.08 -1.08
CA ASN A 149 18.75 15.66 -2.28
C ASN A 149 18.79 14.14 -2.47
N ILE A 150 18.39 13.36 -1.47
CA ILE A 150 18.14 11.92 -1.55
C ILE A 150 17.42 11.52 -0.26
N ASN A 151 16.46 10.61 -0.37
CA ASN A 151 15.78 9.98 0.78
C ASN A 151 16.09 8.48 0.80
N ASP A 152 15.74 7.81 1.90
CA ASP A 152 15.87 6.36 2.03
C ASP A 152 14.82 5.60 1.20
N ASP A 153 13.75 6.27 0.76
CA ASP A 153 12.79 5.70 -0.21
C ASP A 153 13.49 5.28 -1.51
N THR A 154 14.44 6.09 -1.98
CA THR A 154 15.12 5.88 -3.27
C THR A 154 15.82 4.52 -3.35
N PRO A 155 16.74 4.14 -2.42
CA PRO A 155 17.30 2.79 -2.41
C PRO A 155 16.27 1.72 -2.05
N LEU A 156 15.33 2.00 -1.14
CA LEU A 156 14.38 0.99 -0.66
C LEU A 156 13.39 0.56 -1.76
N HIS A 157 13.02 1.47 -2.66
CA HIS A 157 12.17 1.17 -3.81
C HIS A 157 12.81 0.15 -4.76
N LEU A 158 14.14 0.23 -4.98
CA LEU A 158 14.86 -0.78 -5.76
C LEU A 158 14.88 -2.14 -5.05
N VAL A 159 15.03 -2.15 -3.73
CA VAL A 159 14.97 -3.39 -2.93
C VAL A 159 13.59 -4.02 -3.03
N ALA A 160 12.53 -3.22 -2.97
CA ALA A 160 11.15 -3.69 -3.12
C ALA A 160 10.89 -4.25 -4.53
N ILE A 161 11.37 -3.59 -5.59
CA ILE A 161 11.28 -4.11 -6.97
C ILE A 161 12.01 -5.45 -7.11
N LEU A 162 13.23 -5.56 -6.55
CA LEU A 162 14.00 -6.80 -6.58
C LEU A 162 13.28 -7.92 -5.82
N HIS A 163 12.71 -7.62 -4.65
CA HIS A 163 11.92 -8.57 -3.88
C HIS A 163 10.70 -9.04 -4.68
N HIS A 164 9.93 -8.11 -5.23
CA HIS A 164 8.76 -8.41 -6.03
C HIS A 164 9.10 -9.31 -7.22
N TYR A 165 10.17 -8.98 -7.94
CA TYR A 165 10.65 -9.82 -9.03
C TYR A 165 11.03 -11.22 -8.55
N ASN A 166 11.76 -11.36 -7.43
CA ASN A 166 12.12 -12.68 -6.91
C ASN A 166 10.91 -13.51 -6.47
N CYS A 167 9.82 -12.87 -6.06
CA CYS A 167 8.59 -13.56 -5.70
C CYS A 167 7.71 -13.94 -6.89
N THR A 168 7.70 -13.15 -7.97
CA THR A 168 6.78 -13.33 -9.11
C THR A 168 7.45 -13.86 -10.37
N LEU A 169 8.75 -13.64 -10.51
CA LEU A 169 9.56 -13.88 -11.71
C LEU A 169 8.95 -13.23 -12.97
N ASP A 170 8.28 -12.09 -12.81
CA ASP A 170 7.67 -11.34 -13.93
C ASP A 170 8.75 -10.59 -14.73
N ASP A 171 9.41 -11.33 -15.62
CA ASP A 171 10.45 -10.82 -16.52
C ASP A 171 9.95 -9.71 -17.44
N ALA A 172 8.69 -9.79 -17.88
CA ALA A 172 8.12 -8.81 -18.80
C ALA A 172 8.00 -7.45 -18.12
N TRP A 173 7.43 -7.44 -16.90
CA TRP A 173 7.34 -6.23 -16.09
C TRP A 173 8.72 -5.69 -15.73
N LEU A 174 9.66 -6.54 -15.29
CA LEU A 174 11.00 -6.06 -14.93
C LEU A 174 11.70 -5.39 -16.12
N ARG A 175 11.61 -5.97 -17.32
CA ARG A 175 12.20 -5.37 -18.54
C ARG A 175 11.59 -4.02 -18.86
N GLU A 176 10.27 -3.87 -18.68
CA GLU A 176 9.57 -2.61 -18.88
C GLU A 176 10.09 -1.52 -17.93
N ILE A 177 10.26 -1.83 -16.64
CA ILE A 177 10.68 -0.86 -15.62
C ILE A 177 12.20 -0.77 -15.44
N TYR A 178 12.99 -1.61 -16.11
CA TYR A 178 14.45 -1.63 -15.95
C TYR A 178 15.12 -0.28 -16.26
N PRO A 179 14.72 0.49 -17.31
CA PRO A 179 15.26 1.83 -17.54
C PRO A 179 15.03 2.78 -16.36
N LEU A 180 13.91 2.64 -15.66
CA LEU A 180 13.62 3.38 -14.44
C LEU A 180 14.56 2.96 -13.30
N CYS A 181 14.74 1.66 -13.09
CA CYS A 181 15.64 1.12 -12.07
C CYS A 181 17.08 1.64 -12.26
N ARG A 182 17.56 1.63 -13.51
CA ARG A 182 18.89 2.15 -13.87
C ARG A 182 19.03 3.63 -13.51
N ARG A 183 18.03 4.44 -13.83
CA ARG A 183 18.03 5.88 -13.53
C ARG A 183 18.05 6.15 -12.02
N ILE A 184 17.32 5.37 -11.23
CA ILE A 184 17.39 5.45 -9.75
C ILE A 184 18.81 5.13 -9.27
N ALA A 185 19.42 4.05 -9.78
CA ALA A 185 20.77 3.66 -9.39
C ALA A 185 21.83 4.72 -9.79
N GLU A 186 21.74 5.25 -11.01
CA GLU A 186 22.59 6.35 -11.49
C GLU A 186 22.45 7.60 -10.61
N TYR A 187 21.21 7.94 -10.23
CA TYR A 187 20.94 9.03 -9.30
C TYR A 187 21.61 8.79 -7.95
N MET A 188 21.43 7.62 -7.34
CA MET A 188 22.09 7.28 -6.07
C MET A 188 23.61 7.47 -6.17
N LEU A 189 24.24 6.99 -7.25
CA LEU A 189 25.68 7.15 -7.45
C LEU A 189 26.12 8.63 -7.55
N SER A 190 25.25 9.51 -8.05
CA SER A 190 25.48 10.97 -8.11
C SER A 190 25.37 11.67 -6.76
N GLN A 191 24.72 11.05 -5.77
CA GLN A 191 24.49 11.62 -4.43
C GLN A 191 25.56 11.19 -3.41
N ARG A 192 26.73 10.74 -3.89
CA ARG A 192 27.85 10.34 -3.01
C ARG A 192 28.69 11.54 -2.58
N ASP A 193 29.17 11.52 -1.35
CA ASP A 193 30.14 12.50 -0.85
C ASP A 193 31.58 12.19 -1.29
N ARG A 194 32.53 12.99 -0.78
CA ARG A 194 33.98 12.80 -1.03
C ARG A 194 34.54 11.46 -0.54
N ASN A 195 33.85 10.78 0.37
CA ASN A 195 34.25 9.47 0.89
C ASN A 195 33.59 8.32 0.09
N GLY A 196 32.76 8.64 -0.90
CA GLY A 196 32.04 7.67 -1.72
C GLY A 196 30.78 7.11 -1.05
N LEU A 197 30.30 7.71 0.05
CA LEU A 197 29.09 7.29 0.74
C LEU A 197 27.89 8.10 0.25
N LEU A 198 26.70 7.48 0.15
CA LEU A 198 25.46 8.22 -0.10
C LEU A 198 25.26 9.25 1.01
N PHE A 199 25.05 10.51 0.62
CA PHE A 199 24.99 11.62 1.56
C PHE A 199 23.72 12.45 1.36
N CYS A 200 22.86 12.43 2.38
CA CYS A 200 21.67 13.26 2.44
C CYS A 200 22.00 14.64 3.02
N ARG A 201 21.48 15.67 2.36
CA ARG A 201 21.37 17.04 2.82
C ARG A 201 19.90 17.29 3.13
N ALA A 202 19.64 17.59 4.39
CA ALA A 202 18.35 18.05 4.86
C ALA A 202 18.45 19.52 5.27
N ALA A 203 17.46 20.32 4.86
CA ALA A 203 17.35 21.72 5.26
C ALA A 203 16.46 21.93 6.51
N GLY A 204 15.81 20.86 6.99
CA GLY A 204 14.84 20.91 8.08
C GLY A 204 15.14 19.98 9.25
N VAL A 205 14.26 20.02 10.25
CA VAL A 205 14.23 19.13 11.41
C VAL A 205 12.93 18.31 11.42
N GLU A 206 12.85 17.30 12.29
CA GLU A 206 11.68 16.41 12.40
C GLU A 206 11.29 15.79 11.05
N LEU A 207 10.02 15.92 10.64
CA LEU A 207 9.45 15.36 9.40
C LEU A 207 10.24 15.75 8.14
N PHE A 208 10.85 16.93 8.12
CA PHE A 208 11.59 17.47 6.97
C PHE A 208 13.10 17.21 7.04
N GLY A 209 13.55 16.51 8.10
CA GLY A 209 14.95 16.17 8.35
C GLY A 209 15.24 14.67 8.40
N ILE A 210 14.24 13.82 8.16
CA ILE A 210 14.43 12.37 8.23
C ILE A 210 15.00 11.86 6.91
N SER A 211 16.15 11.21 7.01
CA SER A 211 16.80 10.50 5.90
C SER A 211 17.26 9.10 6.31
N SER A 212 16.60 8.51 7.31
CA SER A 212 16.98 7.24 7.94
C SER A 212 15.93 6.18 7.73
N TRP A 213 16.37 4.92 7.70
CA TRP A 213 15.55 3.72 7.55
C TRP A 213 14.73 3.46 8.82
N ARG A 214 13.69 4.27 9.03
CA ARG A 214 12.78 4.11 10.16
C ARG A 214 11.47 3.52 9.66
N ASN A 215 10.94 2.57 10.41
CA ASN A 215 9.56 2.16 10.23
C ASN A 215 8.73 2.92 11.28
N ILE A 216 7.73 3.70 10.87
CA ILE A 216 6.74 4.22 11.81
C ILE A 216 5.75 3.06 12.00
N ILE A 217 6.03 2.20 13.00
CA ILE A 217 5.18 1.07 13.37
C ILE A 217 3.97 1.57 14.15
#